data_AF-A0A8T4D573-F1
#
_entry.id   AF-A0A8T4D573-F1
#
_cell.length_a   1.000
_cell.length_b   1.000
_cell.length_c   1.000
_cell.angle_alpha   90.00
_cell.angle_beta   90.00
_cell.angle_gamma   90.00
#
_symmetry.space_group_name_H-M   'P 1'
#
loop_
_entity.id
_entity.type
_entity.pdbx_description
1 polymer ?
#
loop_
_entity_poly.entity_id
_entity_poly.type
_entity_poly.pdbx_seq_one_letter_code
_entity_poly.pdbx_strand_id
1 'polypeptide(L)'
;SNFIGGVIKAFITILAIILAIQILNVGGTIGTYLTTIADYLPRLLGGILLIVFGTVLVDFLASFIGRMIRPMFPEAKSEIADMLKNLLMIGLIAFILMMALDLMLLSGDLIYPLILGFVIIGAGIALTDTLIKSIVDDHSEFKGVAGYAKFVLYSIFLIIGAGAIFATFSGVTNIVANISWAFAIALAIMLIPIAYAMAKKMTKET
;
A
#
# COMPACT_ATOMS: atom_id res chain seq x y z
N SER A 1 -3.92 27.78 -14.27
CA SER A 1 -5.23 27.48 -14.87
C SER A 1 -5.16 26.62 -16.15
N ASN A 2 -4.09 25.83 -16.39
CA ASN A 2 -3.92 25.09 -17.66
C ASN A 2 -4.38 23.63 -17.63
N PHE A 3 -4.45 23.00 -16.44
CA PHE A 3 -4.83 21.60 -16.31
C PHE A 3 -6.31 21.35 -16.62
N ILE A 4 -7.22 22.11 -15.98
CA ILE A 4 -8.67 21.99 -16.21
C ILE A 4 -9.01 22.25 -17.68
N GLY A 5 -8.42 23.28 -18.29
CA GLY A 5 -8.60 23.55 -19.73
C GLY A 5 -8.07 22.42 -20.61
N GLY A 6 -6.92 21.83 -20.27
CA GLY A 6 -6.37 20.66 -20.96
C GLY A 6 -7.27 19.43 -20.86
N VAL A 7 -7.82 19.16 -19.68
CA VAL A 7 -8.78 18.06 -19.44
C VAL A 7 -10.05 18.25 -20.24
N ILE A 8 -10.66 19.43 -20.18
CA ILE A 8 -11.88 19.75 -20.94
C ILE A 8 -11.61 19.60 -22.44
N LYS A 9 -10.47 20.10 -22.92
CA LYS A 9 -10.08 19.95 -24.32
C LYS A 9 -9.91 18.48 -24.71
N ALA A 10 -9.23 17.68 -23.88
CA ALA A 10 -9.05 16.24 -24.11
C ALA A 10 -10.41 15.52 -24.16
N PHE A 11 -11.32 15.83 -23.23
CA PHE A 11 -12.66 15.29 -23.19
C PHE A 11 -13.46 15.61 -24.46
N ILE A 12 -13.50 16.89 -24.86
CA ILE A 12 -14.19 17.32 -26.10
C ILE A 12 -13.58 16.65 -27.33
N THR A 13 -12.24 16.55 -27.38
CA THR A 13 -11.52 15.91 -28.49
C THR A 13 -11.89 14.43 -28.60
N ILE A 14 -11.91 13.71 -27.46
CA ILE A 14 -12.30 12.30 -27.41
C ILE A 14 -13.74 12.11 -27.87
N LEU A 15 -14.67 12.93 -27.38
CA LEU A 15 -16.08 12.88 -27.82
C LEU A 15 -16.21 13.13 -29.33
N ALA A 16 -15.48 14.12 -29.86
CA ALA A 16 -15.50 14.40 -31.29
C ALA A 16 -14.98 13.22 -32.12
N ILE A 17 -13.91 12.55 -31.67
CA ILE A 17 -13.36 11.34 -32.32
C ILE A 17 -14.39 10.21 -32.31
N ILE A 18 -15.03 9.94 -31.16
CA ILE A 18 -16.03 8.87 -31.04
C ILE A 18 -17.19 9.12 -32.01
N LEU A 19 -17.74 10.34 -32.00
CA LEU A 19 -18.84 10.72 -32.88
C LEU A 19 -18.44 10.63 -34.37
N ALA A 20 -17.25 11.09 -34.72
CA ALA A 20 -16.75 11.01 -36.10
C ALA A 20 -16.64 9.56 -36.58
N ILE A 21 -16.10 8.65 -35.76
CA ILE A 21 -15.99 7.22 -36.09
C ILE A 21 -17.38 6.59 -36.26
N GLN A 22 -18.33 6.91 -35.38
CA GLN A 22 -19.70 6.40 -35.48
C GLN A 22 -20.42 6.90 -36.74
N ILE A 23 -20.26 8.18 -37.10
CA ILE A 23 -20.87 8.76 -38.31
C ILE A 23 -20.26 8.18 -39.58
N LEU A 24 -18.93 8.00 -39.61
CA LEU A 24 -18.23 7.43 -40.75
C LEU A 24 -18.64 5.98 -41.03
N ASN A 25 -19.20 5.27 -40.04
CA ASN A 25 -19.73 3.91 -40.13
C ASN A 25 -18.81 2.98 -40.95
N VAL A 26 -17.51 3.03 -40.64
CA VAL A 26 -16.49 2.29 -41.37
C VAL A 26 -16.78 0.80 -41.20
N GLY A 27 -17.07 0.10 -42.29
CA GLY A 27 -17.34 -1.35 -42.26
C GLY A 27 -16.07 -2.20 -42.15
N GLY A 28 -16.25 -3.49 -41.87
CA GLY A 28 -15.17 -4.47 -41.81
C GLY A 28 -14.32 -4.36 -40.54
N THR A 29 -13.23 -5.14 -40.49
CA THR A 29 -12.39 -5.30 -39.30
C THR A 29 -11.78 -3.99 -38.79
N ILE A 30 -11.43 -3.07 -39.71
CA ILE A 30 -10.86 -1.76 -39.36
C ILE A 30 -11.89 -0.92 -38.59
N GLY A 31 -13.16 -0.96 -39.00
CA GLY A 31 -14.25 -0.30 -38.27
C GLY A 31 -14.36 -0.76 -36.83
N THR A 32 -14.35 -2.08 -36.62
CA THR A 32 -14.43 -2.70 -35.29
C THR A 32 -13.25 -2.29 -34.38
N TYR A 33 -12.04 -2.19 -34.93
CA TYR A 33 -10.89 -1.70 -34.14
C TYR A 33 -11.04 -0.23 -33.77
N LEU A 34 -11.48 0.62 -34.72
CA LEU A 34 -11.68 2.04 -34.47
C LEU A 34 -12.75 2.29 -33.40
N THR A 35 -13.87 1.56 -33.43
CA THR A 35 -14.91 1.65 -32.39
C THR A 35 -14.38 1.20 -31.03
N THR A 36 -13.61 0.11 -30.98
CA THR A 36 -13.01 -0.39 -29.73
C THR A 36 -12.04 0.63 -29.11
N ILE A 37 -11.19 1.26 -29.93
CA ILE A 37 -10.28 2.32 -29.46
C ILE A 37 -11.08 3.53 -28.97
N ALA A 38 -12.10 3.93 -29.73
CA ALA A 38 -12.95 5.05 -29.38
C ALA A 38 -13.65 4.85 -28.04
N ASP A 39 -14.17 3.64 -27.78
CA ASP A 39 -14.84 3.28 -26.53
C ASP A 39 -13.88 3.18 -25.33
N TYR A 40 -12.58 2.95 -25.59
CA TYR A 40 -11.54 2.92 -24.55
C TYR A 40 -11.10 4.32 -24.10
N LEU A 41 -11.07 5.30 -25.00
CA LEU A 41 -10.57 6.66 -24.71
C LEU A 41 -11.25 7.34 -23.50
N PRO A 42 -12.59 7.29 -23.34
CA PRO A 42 -13.26 7.84 -22.15
C PRO A 42 -12.82 7.19 -20.85
N ARG A 43 -12.58 5.87 -20.86
CA ARG A 43 -12.13 5.11 -19.69
C ARG A 43 -10.72 5.50 -19.29
N LEU A 44 -9.82 5.61 -20.27
CA LEU A 44 -8.46 6.07 -20.06
C LEU A 44 -8.43 7.48 -19.44
N LEU A 45 -9.19 8.41 -20.01
CA LEU A 45 -9.29 9.75 -19.48
C LEU A 45 -9.87 9.73 -18.05
N GLY A 46 -10.95 8.98 -17.82
CA GLY A 46 -11.56 8.81 -16.50
C GLY A 46 -10.57 8.32 -15.44
N GLY A 47 -9.75 7.32 -15.77
CA GLY A 47 -8.71 6.80 -14.88
C GLY A 47 -7.64 7.83 -14.54
N ILE A 48 -7.16 8.57 -15.54
CA ILE A 48 -6.18 9.66 -15.33
C ILE A 48 -6.79 10.74 -14.41
N LEU A 49 -8.03 11.13 -14.65
CA LEU A 49 -8.73 12.10 -13.80
C LEU A 49 -8.92 11.58 -12.39
N LEU A 50 -9.24 10.29 -12.23
CA LEU A 50 -9.37 9.66 -10.93
C LEU A 50 -8.03 9.70 -10.16
N ILE A 51 -6.88 9.49 -10.82
CA ILE A 51 -5.57 9.62 -10.18
C ILE A 51 -5.33 11.09 -9.76
N VAL A 52 -5.55 12.05 -10.65
CA VAL A 52 -5.24 13.45 -10.37
C VAL A 52 -6.15 14.02 -9.28
N PHE A 53 -7.47 13.88 -9.40
CA PHE A 53 -8.39 14.39 -8.38
C PHE A 53 -8.40 13.52 -7.13
N GLY A 54 -8.26 12.20 -7.29
CA GLY A 54 -8.19 11.27 -6.17
C GLY A 54 -7.01 11.57 -5.26
N THR A 55 -5.81 11.80 -5.80
CA THR A 55 -4.63 12.14 -4.96
C THR A 55 -4.83 13.43 -4.17
N VAL A 56 -5.46 14.46 -4.75
CA VAL A 56 -5.83 15.69 -4.02
C VAL A 56 -6.82 15.39 -2.90
N LEU A 57 -7.82 14.55 -3.16
CA LEU A 57 -8.80 14.13 -2.16
C LEU A 57 -8.15 13.31 -1.05
N VAL A 58 -7.18 12.43 -1.37
CA VAL A 58 -6.42 11.68 -0.37
C VAL A 58 -5.64 12.61 0.54
N ASP A 59 -4.92 13.59 -0.01
CA ASP A 59 -4.17 14.55 0.80
C ASP A 59 -5.10 15.33 1.73
N PHE A 60 -6.25 15.77 1.22
CA PHE A 60 -7.27 16.43 2.02
C PHE A 60 -7.78 15.53 3.16
N LEU A 61 -8.23 14.31 2.86
CA LEU A 61 -8.78 13.38 3.84
C LEU A 61 -7.73 12.99 4.89
N ALA A 62 -6.52 12.66 4.46
CA ALA A 62 -5.47 12.27 5.37
C ALA A 62 -5.00 13.42 6.24
N SER A 63 -4.91 14.63 5.70
CA SER A 63 -4.59 15.81 6.49
C SER A 63 -5.72 16.16 7.46
N PHE A 64 -6.98 16.00 7.07
CA PHE A 64 -8.13 16.20 7.95
C PHE A 64 -8.12 15.20 9.12
N ILE A 65 -8.01 13.90 8.83
CA ILE A 65 -7.94 12.86 9.85
C ILE A 65 -6.69 13.06 10.72
N GLY A 66 -5.54 13.36 10.12
CA GLY A 66 -4.29 13.66 10.83
C GLY A 66 -4.44 14.78 11.85
N ARG A 67 -5.13 15.88 11.49
CA ARG A 67 -5.42 16.99 12.42
C ARG A 67 -6.41 16.59 13.51
N MET A 68 -7.34 15.68 13.22
CA MET A 68 -8.31 15.18 14.20
C MET A 68 -7.68 14.22 15.21
N ILE A 69 -6.77 13.35 14.77
CA ILE A 69 -6.13 12.35 15.64
C ILE A 69 -4.97 12.93 16.45
N ARG A 70 -4.24 13.93 15.93
CA ARG A 70 -3.04 14.47 16.58
C ARG A 70 -3.27 14.97 18.02
N PRO A 71 -4.38 15.68 18.35
CA PRO A 71 -4.70 16.06 19.72
C PRO A 71 -4.96 14.88 20.68
N MET A 72 -5.20 13.67 20.17
CA MET A 72 -5.43 12.48 20.98
C MET A 72 -4.12 11.87 21.50
N PHE A 73 -2.96 12.30 20.98
CA PHE A 73 -1.65 11.83 21.38
C PHE A 73 -0.92 12.91 22.21
N PRO A 74 -0.22 12.53 23.30
CA PRO A 74 0.71 13.43 23.98
C PRO A 74 1.77 13.97 23.02
N GLU A 75 2.33 15.16 23.30
CA GLU A 75 3.38 15.76 22.45
C GLU A 75 4.59 14.83 22.25
N ALA A 76 4.97 14.07 23.28
CA ALA A 76 6.03 13.07 23.21
C ALA A 76 5.76 11.90 22.23
N LYS A 77 4.49 11.73 21.79
CA LYS A 77 4.06 10.67 20.86
C LYS A 77 3.46 11.23 19.57
N SER A 78 3.77 12.48 19.23
CA SER A 78 3.28 13.11 17.99
C SER A 78 3.70 12.34 16.73
N GLU A 79 4.84 11.64 16.78
CA GLU A 79 5.31 10.79 15.68
C GLU A 79 4.34 9.64 15.36
N ILE A 80 3.63 9.10 16.36
CA ILE A 80 2.63 8.06 16.14
C ILE A 80 1.43 8.62 15.39
N ALA A 81 0.99 9.84 15.72
CA ALA A 81 -0.08 10.52 15.00
C ALA A 81 0.31 10.77 13.53
N ASP A 82 1.54 11.24 13.29
CA ASP A 82 2.05 11.49 11.95
C ASP A 82 2.21 10.17 11.15
N MET A 83 2.64 9.09 11.79
CA MET A 83 2.65 7.75 11.21
C MET A 83 1.25 7.28 10.81
N LEU A 84 0.25 7.39 11.69
CA LEU A 84 -1.13 7.00 11.38
C LEU A 84 -1.69 7.78 10.19
N LYS A 85 -1.40 9.10 10.12
CA LYS A 85 -1.70 9.91 8.93
C LYS A 85 -1.05 9.33 7.68
N ASN A 86 0.26 9.05 7.73
CA ASN A 86 1.01 8.54 6.58
C ASN A 86 0.51 7.16 6.14
N LEU A 87 0.16 6.27 7.07
CA LEU A 87 -0.43 4.96 6.76
C LEU A 87 -1.77 5.11 6.05
N LEU A 88 -2.61 6.03 6.52
CA LEU A 88 -3.87 6.35 5.87
C LEU A 88 -3.62 6.90 4.46
N MET A 89 -2.65 7.80 4.27
CA MET A 89 -2.27 8.30 2.93
C MET A 89 -1.87 7.15 2.00
N ILE A 90 -0.97 6.26 2.45
CA ILE A 90 -0.50 5.13 1.63
C ILE A 90 -1.67 4.24 1.23
N GLY A 91 -2.53 3.87 2.19
CA GLY A 91 -3.69 3.02 1.92
C GLY A 91 -4.70 3.66 0.97
N LEU A 92 -4.99 4.96 1.15
CA LEU A 92 -5.91 5.68 0.28
C LEU A 92 -5.34 5.92 -1.12
N ILE A 93 -4.04 6.21 -1.26
CA ILE A 93 -3.37 6.30 -2.58
C ILE A 93 -3.47 4.97 -3.30
N ALA A 94 -3.15 3.86 -2.61
CA ALA A 94 -3.24 2.53 -3.19
C ALA A 94 -4.67 2.20 -3.66
N PHE A 95 -5.68 2.59 -2.88
CA PHE A 95 -7.09 2.45 -3.26
C PHE A 95 -7.45 3.27 -4.51
N ILE A 96 -7.04 4.54 -4.57
CA ILE A 96 -7.23 5.39 -5.77
C ILE A 96 -6.54 4.79 -6.99
N LEU A 97 -5.30 4.33 -6.86
CA LEU A 97 -4.56 3.70 -7.95
C LEU A 97 -5.25 2.42 -8.43
N MET A 98 -5.73 1.59 -7.51
CA MET A 98 -6.48 0.38 -7.85
C MET A 98 -7.74 0.71 -8.64
N MET A 99 -8.57 1.64 -8.16
CA MET A 99 -9.79 2.06 -8.86
C MET A 99 -9.50 2.67 -10.23
N ALA A 100 -8.41 3.45 -10.35
CA ALA A 100 -8.04 4.04 -11.62
C ALA A 100 -7.63 2.98 -12.63
N LEU A 101 -6.82 2.00 -12.21
CA LEU A 101 -6.38 0.91 -13.06
C LEU A 101 -7.55 0.01 -13.46
N ASP A 102 -8.51 -0.22 -12.56
CA ASP A 102 -9.75 -0.95 -12.85
C ASP A 102 -10.62 -0.22 -13.89
N LEU A 103 -10.81 1.08 -13.71
CA LEU A 103 -11.53 1.91 -14.68
C LEU A 103 -10.89 1.87 -16.06
N MET A 104 -9.55 1.87 -16.12
CA MET A 104 -8.78 1.76 -17.36
C MET A 104 -8.68 0.33 -17.91
N LEU A 105 -9.27 -0.68 -17.27
CA LEU A 105 -9.09 -2.09 -17.62
C LEU A 105 -7.62 -2.55 -17.63
N LEU A 106 -6.79 -1.88 -16.83
CA LEU A 106 -5.37 -2.19 -16.65
C LEU A 106 -5.13 -3.02 -15.38
N SER A 107 -6.14 -3.20 -14.52
CA SER A 107 -6.09 -4.05 -13.33
C SER A 107 -6.14 -5.54 -13.71
N GLY A 108 -5.06 -6.03 -14.33
CA GLY A 108 -4.88 -7.47 -14.50
C GLY A 108 -4.72 -8.17 -13.15
N ASP A 109 -4.76 -9.51 -13.16
CA ASP A 109 -4.69 -10.35 -11.96
C ASP A 109 -3.46 -10.08 -11.08
N LEU A 110 -2.37 -9.55 -11.66
CA LEU A 110 -1.13 -9.25 -10.95
C LEU A 110 -1.10 -7.87 -10.29
N ILE A 111 -1.92 -6.92 -10.75
CA ILE A 111 -1.81 -5.52 -10.32
C ILE A 111 -2.30 -5.33 -8.88
N TYR A 112 -3.45 -5.92 -8.55
CA TYR A 112 -3.99 -5.82 -7.19
C TYR A 112 -3.07 -6.47 -6.13
N PRO A 113 -2.62 -7.73 -6.31
CA PRO A 113 -1.66 -8.36 -5.40
C PRO A 113 -0.36 -7.55 -5.26
N LEU A 114 0.14 -6.95 -6.34
CA LEU A 114 1.34 -6.13 -6.35
C LEU A 114 1.17 -4.86 -5.50
N ILE A 115 0.09 -4.10 -5.73
CA ILE A 115 -0.21 -2.89 -4.95
C ILE A 115 -0.36 -3.24 -3.48
N LEU A 116 -1.14 -4.28 -3.17
CA LEU A 116 -1.38 -4.72 -1.80
C LEU A 116 -0.08 -5.09 -1.08
N GLY A 117 0.79 -5.87 -1.74
CA GLY A 117 2.05 -6.29 -1.15
C GLY A 117 3.02 -5.13 -0.90
N PHE A 118 3.13 -4.17 -1.82
CA PHE A 118 3.93 -2.97 -1.58
C PHE A 118 3.38 -2.10 -0.46
N VAL A 119 2.05 -1.98 -0.36
CA VAL A 119 1.41 -1.27 0.75
C VAL A 119 1.73 -1.94 2.07
N ILE A 120 1.61 -3.27 2.17
CA ILE A 120 1.93 -4.02 3.39
C ILE A 120 3.39 -3.81 3.80
N ILE A 121 4.33 -3.87 2.86
CA ILE A 121 5.76 -3.66 3.14
C ILE A 121 6.02 -2.23 3.59
N GLY A 122 5.56 -1.24 2.82
CA GLY A 122 5.78 0.17 3.11
C GLY A 122 5.14 0.60 4.43
N ALA A 123 3.89 0.21 4.66
CA ALA A 123 3.17 0.44 5.91
C ALA A 123 3.85 -0.25 7.09
N GLY A 124 4.25 -1.51 6.91
CA GLY A 124 4.92 -2.31 7.93
C GLY A 124 6.27 -1.74 8.36
N ILE A 125 7.07 -1.26 7.40
CA ILE A 125 8.34 -0.59 7.68
C ILE A 125 8.10 0.72 8.45
N ALA A 126 7.17 1.56 7.98
CA ALA A 126 6.84 2.82 8.66
C ALA A 126 6.34 2.60 10.09
N LEU A 127 5.51 1.58 10.30
CA LEU A 127 5.05 1.14 11.62
C LEU A 127 6.22 0.71 12.51
N THR A 128 7.08 -0.15 11.98
CA THR A 128 8.23 -0.69 12.71
C THR A 128 9.17 0.42 13.17
N ASP A 129 9.50 1.37 12.30
CA ASP A 129 10.41 2.45 12.65
C ASP A 129 9.87 3.35 13.75
N THR A 130 8.61 3.74 13.63
CA THR A 130 7.97 4.64 14.59
C THR A 130 7.75 3.96 15.94
N LEU A 131 7.27 2.71 15.94
CA LEU A 131 7.01 1.96 17.18
C LEU A 131 8.30 1.65 17.94
N ILE A 132 9.33 1.16 17.25
CA ILE A 132 10.61 0.85 17.91
C ILE A 132 11.27 2.12 18.44
N LYS A 133 11.21 3.23 17.68
CA LYS A 133 11.73 4.52 18.15
C LYS A 133 10.99 4.99 19.40
N SER A 134 9.66 4.98 19.38
CA SER A 134 8.85 5.38 20.54
C SER A 134 9.16 4.54 21.78
N ILE A 135 9.38 3.23 21.65
CA ILE A 135 9.75 2.36 22.78
C ILE A 135 11.14 2.70 23.31
N VAL A 136 12.11 2.93 22.43
CA VAL A 136 13.49 3.25 22.81
C VAL A 136 13.59 4.62 23.50
N ASP A 137 12.77 5.57 23.07
CA ASP A 137 12.71 6.91 23.66
C ASP A 137 12.06 6.86 25.05
N ASP A 138 11.00 6.06 25.23
CA ASP A 138 10.35 5.84 26.54
C ASP A 138 11.20 4.95 27.49
N HIS A 139 11.97 4.00 26.93
CA HIS A 139 12.71 2.99 27.67
C HIS A 139 14.11 2.76 27.06
N SER A 140 15.08 3.54 27.52
CA SER A 140 16.44 3.52 26.98
C SER A 140 17.17 2.17 27.12
N GLU A 141 16.75 1.31 28.05
CA GLU A 141 17.25 -0.06 28.20
C GLU A 141 17.04 -0.93 26.95
N PHE A 142 16.06 -0.63 26.10
CA PHE A 142 15.78 -1.39 24.88
C PHE A 142 16.67 -1.00 23.70
N LYS A 143 17.55 0.00 23.82
CA LYS A 143 18.48 0.40 22.74
C LYS A 143 19.31 -0.77 22.21
N GLY A 144 19.77 -1.65 23.11
CA GLY A 144 20.59 -2.81 22.74
C GLY A 144 19.84 -3.85 21.90
N VAL A 145 18.51 -3.92 22.01
CA VAL A 145 17.67 -4.89 21.29
C VAL A 145 16.88 -4.29 20.13
N ALA A 146 16.83 -2.97 20.02
CA ALA A 146 16.08 -2.25 19.01
C ALA A 146 16.41 -2.69 17.57
N GLY A 147 17.70 -2.91 17.26
CA GLY A 147 18.13 -3.39 15.96
C GLY A 147 17.57 -4.78 15.61
N TYR A 148 17.57 -5.70 16.58
CA TYR A 148 16.98 -7.04 16.41
C TYR A 148 15.47 -6.97 16.24
N ALA A 149 14.79 -6.14 17.03
CA ALA A 149 13.34 -5.96 16.92
C ALA A 149 12.93 -5.41 15.55
N LYS A 150 13.66 -4.40 15.03
CA LYS A 150 13.46 -3.90 13.67
C LYS A 150 13.65 -4.99 12.61
N PHE A 151 14.74 -5.75 12.70
CA PHE A 151 15.02 -6.82 11.74
C PHE A 151 13.89 -7.87 11.69
N VAL A 152 13.39 -8.28 12.87
CA VAL A 152 12.30 -9.25 12.97
C VAL A 152 11.02 -8.70 12.35
N LEU A 153 10.62 -7.48 12.73
CA LEU A 153 9.39 -6.88 12.22
C LEU A 153 9.48 -6.61 10.71
N TYR A 154 10.60 -6.09 10.20
CA TYR A 154 10.80 -5.93 8.76
C TYR A 154 10.70 -7.26 8.03
N SER A 155 11.28 -8.32 8.58
CA SER A 155 11.22 -9.66 7.97
C SER A 155 9.78 -10.18 7.92
N ILE A 156 8.98 -9.98 8.98
CA ILE A 156 7.56 -10.34 8.99
C ILE A 156 6.81 -9.59 7.87
N PHE A 157 6.96 -8.27 7.78
CA PHE A 157 6.26 -7.48 6.76
C PHE A 157 6.74 -7.79 5.33
N LEU A 158 8.03 -8.09 5.15
CA LEU A 158 8.57 -8.54 3.87
C LEU A 158 8.00 -9.89 3.44
N ILE A 159 7.90 -10.86 4.35
CA ILE A 159 7.35 -12.18 4.07
C ILE A 159 5.86 -12.08 3.74
N ILE A 160 5.08 -11.34 4.53
CA ILE A 160 3.64 -11.12 4.26
C ILE A 160 3.46 -10.37 2.94
N GLY A 161 4.23 -9.32 2.72
CA GLY A 161 4.19 -8.53 1.49
C GLY A 161 4.55 -9.33 0.25
N ALA A 162 5.63 -10.11 0.30
CA ALA A 162 5.99 -11.03 -0.78
C ALA A 162 4.90 -12.08 -1.02
N GLY A 163 4.31 -12.62 0.05
CA GLY A 163 3.15 -13.52 -0.03
C GLY A 163 1.96 -12.90 -0.75
N ALA A 164 1.67 -11.62 -0.48
CA ALA A 164 0.64 -10.88 -1.18
C ALA A 164 1.00 -10.66 -2.66
N ILE A 165 2.21 -10.18 -2.99
CA ILE A 165 2.65 -9.92 -4.37
C ILE A 165 2.49 -11.16 -5.26
N PHE A 166 2.87 -12.33 -4.74
CA PHE A 166 2.91 -13.57 -5.51
C PHE A 166 1.71 -14.49 -5.24
N ALA A 167 0.64 -13.99 -4.62
CA ALA A 167 -0.52 -14.79 -4.22
C ALA A 167 -1.23 -15.50 -5.40
N THR A 168 -1.12 -14.96 -6.61
CA THR A 168 -1.73 -15.51 -7.82
C THR A 168 -0.93 -16.64 -8.46
N PHE A 169 0.32 -16.86 -8.05
CA PHE A 169 1.16 -17.92 -8.57
C PHE A 169 0.96 -19.20 -7.78
N SER A 170 0.52 -20.26 -8.48
CA SER A 170 0.34 -21.58 -7.89
C SER A 170 1.63 -22.05 -7.20
N GLY A 171 1.49 -22.57 -5.98
CA GLY A 171 2.59 -23.07 -5.16
C GLY A 171 3.39 -22.00 -4.40
N VAL A 172 3.31 -20.71 -4.76
CA VAL A 172 4.08 -19.67 -4.05
C VAL A 172 3.58 -19.45 -2.63
N THR A 173 2.27 -19.50 -2.40
CA THR A 173 1.71 -19.42 -1.04
C THR A 173 2.29 -20.49 -0.11
N ASN A 174 2.50 -21.72 -0.60
CA ASN A 174 3.11 -22.80 0.17
C ASN A 174 4.60 -22.55 0.44
N ILE A 175 5.33 -22.03 -0.55
CA ILE A 175 6.74 -21.65 -0.38
C ILE A 175 6.88 -20.54 0.67
N VAL A 176 6.06 -19.50 0.58
CA VAL A 176 6.05 -18.38 1.52
C VAL A 176 5.65 -18.86 2.93
N ALA A 177 4.66 -19.76 3.04
CA ALA A 177 4.29 -20.39 4.30
C ALA A 177 5.45 -21.17 4.92
N ASN A 178 6.17 -21.97 4.13
CA ASN A 178 7.33 -22.72 4.60
C ASN A 178 8.47 -21.80 5.08
N ILE A 179 8.73 -20.71 4.36
CA ILE A 179 9.70 -19.68 4.78
C ILE A 179 9.25 -19.02 6.08
N SER A 180 7.95 -18.69 6.20
CA SER A 180 7.36 -18.12 7.41
C SER A 180 7.55 -19.05 8.61
N TRP A 181 7.29 -20.34 8.44
CA TRP A 181 7.49 -21.36 9.47
C TRP A 181 8.96 -21.50 9.86
N ALA A 182 9.87 -21.56 8.90
CA ALA A 182 11.30 -21.62 9.17
C ALA A 182 11.77 -20.40 9.98
N PHE A 183 11.29 -19.20 9.63
CA PHE A 183 11.59 -17.97 10.35
C PHE A 183 11.01 -17.98 11.77
N ALA A 184 9.75 -18.42 11.94
CA ALA A 184 9.11 -18.57 13.24
C ALA A 184 9.85 -19.55 14.15
N ILE A 185 10.29 -20.69 13.61
CA ILE A 185 11.06 -21.70 14.35
C ILE A 185 12.43 -21.12 14.77
N ALA A 186 13.12 -20.44 13.86
CA ALA A 186 14.41 -19.80 14.16
C ALA A 186 14.28 -18.77 15.30
N LEU A 187 13.23 -17.95 15.27
CA LEU A 187 12.93 -17.01 16.35
C LEU A 187 12.59 -17.71 17.67
N ALA A 188 11.78 -18.76 17.62
CA ALA A 188 11.44 -19.54 18.81
C ALA A 188 12.72 -20.12 19.47
N ILE A 189 13.64 -20.68 18.67
CA ILE A 189 14.92 -21.20 19.16
C ILE A 189 15.77 -20.10 19.81
N MET A 190 15.85 -18.91 19.18
CA MET A 190 16.59 -17.77 19.73
C MET A 190 16.01 -17.28 21.07
N LEU A 191 14.71 -17.48 21.33
CA LEU A 191 14.07 -17.09 22.59
C LEU A 191 14.28 -18.09 23.73
N ILE A 192 14.68 -19.34 23.45
CA ILE A 192 14.85 -20.39 24.48
C ILE A 192 15.81 -19.96 25.61
N PRO A 193 17.01 -19.43 25.35
CA PRO A 193 17.94 -19.04 26.42
C PRO A 193 17.39 -17.90 27.28
N ILE A 194 16.66 -16.96 26.67
CA ILE A 194 16.05 -15.82 27.35
C ILE A 194 14.93 -16.30 28.27
N ALA A 195 14.02 -17.15 27.76
CA ALA A 195 12.97 -17.76 28.55
C ALA A 195 13.52 -18.57 29.73
N TYR A 196 14.58 -19.37 29.50
CA TYR A 196 15.25 -20.13 30.55
C TYR A 196 15.88 -19.24 31.62
N ALA A 197 16.57 -18.16 31.21
CA ALA A 197 17.18 -17.21 32.15
C ALA A 197 16.13 -16.48 33.00
N MET A 198 15.00 -16.08 32.40
CA MET A 198 13.88 -15.47 33.12
C MET A 198 13.23 -16.46 34.10
N ALA A 199 12.94 -17.68 33.65
CA ALA A 199 12.37 -18.73 34.51
C ALA A 199 13.29 -19.04 35.71
N LYS A 200 14.61 -19.07 35.50
CA LYS A 200 15.61 -19.26 36.56
C LYS A 200 15.71 -18.09 37.54
N LYS A 201 15.47 -16.85 37.10
CA LYS A 201 15.38 -15.69 38.00
C LYS A 201 14.12 -15.77 38.86
N MET A 202 12.97 -16.06 38.24
CA MET A 202 11.69 -16.16 38.95
C MET A 202 11.70 -17.26 40.02
N THR A 203 12.36 -18.39 39.76
CA THR A 203 12.52 -19.49 40.75
C THR A 203 13.54 -19.22 41.85
N LYS A 204 14.35 -18.16 41.75
CA LYS A 204 15.29 -17.74 42.81
C LYS A 204 14.73 -16.64 43.71
N GLU A 205 13.66 -15.97 43.28
CA GLU A 205 12.96 -14.93 44.07
C GLU A 205 11.76 -15.49 44.86
N THR A 206 11.48 -16.80 44.75
CA THR A 206 10.60 -17.60 45.62
C THR A 206 11.42 -18.46 46.57
#